data_AF-A0A915DLW3-F1
#
_entry.id   AF-A0A915DLW3-F1
#
_cell.length_a   1.000
_cell.length_b   1.000
_cell.length_c   1.000
_cell.angle_alpha   90.00
_cell.angle_beta   90.00
_cell.angle_gamma   90.00
#
_symmetry.space_group_name_H-M   'P 1'
#
loop_
_entity.id
_entity.type
_entity.pdbx_description
1 polymer ?
#
loop_
_entity_poly.entity_id
_entity_poly.type
_entity_poly.pdbx_seq_one_letter_code
_entity_poly.pdbx_strand_id
1 'polypeptide(L)'
;MDCACLHVWIHRCSISNVCACPHRPLNYFLLGIWTVLQAITIGSIVTFYDVEVVIQAFLLTSVVVVGLFFYTLQSKRDFQKHYAAIFTISIIFLAATVIQVILMSSMFNFLMSMFGAILFSVYLVFDIDMIMHHYSEEDYIIACISIYMDVMGLFLRILQILNEINRN
;
A
#
# COMPACT_ATOMS: atom_id res chain seq x y z
N MET A 1 2.16 45.47 -3.04
CA MET A 1 2.09 44.21 -2.26
C MET A 1 1.20 43.20 -3.01
N ASP A 2 1.31 43.08 -4.32
CA ASP A 2 2.36 42.46 -5.16
C ASP A 2 2.07 40.97 -5.42
N CYS A 3 1.24 40.81 -6.44
CA CYS A 3 0.95 39.60 -7.21
C CYS A 3 2.24 39.06 -7.88
N ALA A 4 3.10 38.39 -7.10
CA ALA A 4 4.40 37.88 -7.57
C ALA A 4 4.47 36.35 -7.77
N CYS A 5 3.34 35.63 -7.85
CA CYS A 5 3.36 34.18 -8.10
C CYS A 5 2.86 33.74 -9.50
N LEU A 6 2.31 34.63 -10.33
CA LEU A 6 1.72 34.22 -11.62
C LEU A 6 2.67 34.31 -12.83
N HIS A 7 3.90 34.81 -12.67
CA HIS A 7 4.78 35.13 -13.81
C HIS A 7 5.98 34.18 -14.02
N VAL A 8 6.11 33.12 -13.21
CA VAL A 8 7.19 32.12 -13.35
C VAL A 8 6.76 30.89 -14.18
N TRP A 9 5.46 30.69 -14.40
CA TRP A 9 4.93 29.54 -15.13
C TRP A 9 4.88 29.69 -16.66
N ILE A 10 5.12 30.89 -17.21
CA ILE A 10 5.01 31.13 -18.67
C ILE A 10 6.38 31.13 -19.38
N HIS A 11 7.48 31.40 -18.68
CA HIS A 11 8.80 31.53 -19.33
C HIS A 11 9.62 30.24 -19.44
N ARG A 12 9.19 29.15 -18.80
CA ARG A 12 9.88 27.85 -18.88
C ARG A 12 9.25 26.87 -19.89
N CYS A 13 8.47 27.39 -20.84
CA CYS A 13 7.79 26.61 -21.87
C CYS A 13 8.43 26.78 -23.28
N SER A 14 9.68 27.20 -23.37
CA SER A 14 10.33 27.53 -24.65
C SER A 14 11.62 26.76 -24.97
N ILE A 15 11.95 25.65 -24.29
CA ILE A 15 13.08 24.79 -24.69
C ILE A 15 12.75 23.32 -24.36
N SER A 16 12.42 22.54 -25.39
CA SER A 16 12.24 21.07 -25.43
C SER A 16 10.84 20.50 -25.11
N ASN A 17 9.98 20.43 -26.15
CA ASN A 17 9.03 19.35 -26.47
C ASN A 17 8.32 18.56 -25.35
N VAL A 18 7.61 19.23 -24.44
CA VAL A 18 6.53 18.58 -23.69
C VAL A 18 5.32 19.51 -23.61
N CYS A 19 4.61 19.63 -24.73
CA CYS A 19 3.18 19.92 -24.65
C CYS A 19 2.50 18.63 -24.14
N ALA A 20 2.60 18.34 -22.85
CA ALA A 20 1.80 17.29 -22.23
C ALA A 20 0.37 17.82 -22.12
N CYS A 21 -0.45 17.50 -23.13
CA CYS A 21 -1.89 17.62 -22.99
C CYS A 21 -2.31 16.75 -21.79
N PRO A 22 -2.96 17.33 -20.76
CA PRO A 22 -3.39 16.58 -19.60
C PRO A 22 -4.51 15.66 -20.08
N HIS A 23 -4.34 14.36 -19.87
CA HIS A 23 -5.24 13.22 -20.08
C HIS A 23 -4.49 12.15 -20.87
N ARG A 24 -3.84 11.23 -20.14
CA ARG A 24 -3.50 9.90 -20.68
C ARG A 24 -4.68 8.98 -20.34
N PRO A 25 -5.77 8.96 -21.14
CA PRO A 25 -6.98 8.16 -20.83
C PRO A 25 -6.66 6.67 -20.65
N LEU A 26 -5.58 6.22 -21.30
CA LEU A 26 -5.07 4.86 -21.17
C LEU A 26 -4.68 4.51 -19.73
N ASN A 27 -4.05 5.43 -18.98
CA ASN A 27 -3.60 5.14 -17.62
C ASN A 27 -4.78 4.90 -16.66
N TYR A 28 -5.84 5.70 -16.79
CA TYR A 28 -7.07 5.54 -16.00
C TYR A 28 -7.84 4.26 -16.37
N PHE A 29 -7.87 3.93 -17.67
CA PHE A 29 -8.49 2.68 -18.12
C PHE A 29 -7.75 1.44 -17.60
N LEU A 30 -6.41 1.44 -17.66
CA LEU A 30 -5.58 0.38 -17.10
C LEU A 30 -5.75 0.26 -15.57
N LEU A 31 -5.83 1.39 -14.87
CA LEU A 31 -6.14 1.43 -13.42
C LEU A 31 -7.51 0.82 -13.13
N GLY A 32 -8.53 1.17 -13.91
CA GLY A 32 -9.88 0.60 -13.77
C GLY A 32 -9.90 -0.92 -13.92
N ILE A 33 -9.21 -1.45 -14.93
CA ILE A 33 -9.08 -2.90 -15.11
C ILE A 33 -8.34 -3.53 -13.93
N TRP A 34 -7.21 -2.94 -13.52
CA TRP A 34 -6.41 -3.47 -12.43
C TRP A 34 -7.18 -3.51 -11.10
N THR A 35 -7.92 -2.45 -10.77
CA THR A 35 -8.75 -2.38 -9.56
C THR A 35 -9.86 -3.42 -9.57
N VAL A 36 -10.53 -3.64 -10.71
CA VAL A 36 -11.56 -4.69 -10.84
C VAL A 36 -10.96 -6.09 -10.66
N LEU A 37 -9.82 -6.37 -11.29
CA LEU A 37 -9.13 -7.66 -11.15
C LEU A 37 -8.70 -7.91 -9.70
N GLN A 38 -8.19 -6.88 -9.01
CA GLN A 38 -7.84 -6.96 -7.60
C GLN A 38 -9.06 -7.19 -6.71
N ALA A 39 -10.16 -6.47 -6.95
CA ALA A 39 -11.40 -6.64 -6.19
C ALA A 39 -11.97 -8.06 -6.32
N ILE A 40 -11.95 -8.64 -7.53
CA ILE A 40 -12.38 -10.04 -7.76
C ILE A 40 -11.45 -11.02 -7.02
N THR A 41 -10.14 -10.82 -7.08
CA THR A 41 -9.15 -11.70 -6.45
C THR A 41 -9.32 -11.71 -4.94
N ILE A 42 -9.38 -10.53 -4.32
CA ILE A 42 -9.53 -10.40 -2.87
C ILE A 42 -10.92 -10.84 -2.42
N GLY A 43 -11.96 -10.48 -3.17
CA GLY A 43 -13.33 -10.95 -2.90
C GLY A 43 -13.41 -12.47 -2.86
N SER A 44 -12.74 -13.16 -3.79
CA SER A 44 -12.67 -14.62 -3.82
C SER A 44 -11.93 -15.21 -2.61
N ILE A 45 -10.94 -14.51 -2.06
CA ILE A 45 -10.23 -14.94 -0.84
C ILE A 45 -11.15 -14.80 0.38
N VAL A 46 -11.83 -13.66 0.49
CA VAL A 46 -12.69 -13.34 1.64
C VAL A 46 -13.88 -14.30 1.74
N THR A 47 -14.37 -14.87 0.64
CA THR A 47 -15.47 -15.86 0.68
C THR A 47 -15.12 -17.16 1.41
N PHE A 48 -13.84 -17.44 1.67
CA PHE A 48 -13.42 -18.61 2.47
C PHE A 48 -13.39 -18.35 3.98
N TYR A 49 -13.70 -17.14 4.43
CA TYR A 49 -13.68 -16.74 5.84
C TYR A 49 -15.09 -16.43 6.35
N ASP A 50 -15.30 -16.63 7.65
CA ASP A 50 -16.57 -16.31 8.30
C ASP A 50 -16.81 -14.80 8.36
N VAL A 51 -18.07 -14.40 8.16
CA VAL A 51 -18.48 -12.98 8.09
C VAL A 51 -18.10 -12.22 9.37
N GLU A 52 -18.21 -12.85 10.54
CA GLU A 52 -17.84 -12.25 11.82
C GLU A 52 -16.35 -11.89 11.87
N VAL A 53 -15.48 -12.80 11.40
CA VAL A 53 -14.03 -12.61 11.36
C VAL A 53 -13.66 -11.51 10.37
N VAL A 54 -14.34 -11.46 9.21
CA VAL A 54 -14.13 -10.43 8.18
C VAL A 54 -14.45 -9.03 8.70
N ILE A 55 -15.57 -8.86 9.41
CA ILE A 55 -15.96 -7.57 9.98
C ILE A 55 -14.96 -7.12 11.06
N GLN A 56 -14.55 -8.03 11.94
CA GLN A 56 -13.54 -7.74 12.96
C GLN A 56 -12.20 -7.33 12.33
N ALA A 57 -11.76 -8.06 11.30
CA ALA A 57 -10.53 -7.75 10.57
C ALA A 57 -10.61 -6.36 9.93
N PHE A 58 -11.71 -6.03 9.26
CA PHE A 58 -11.92 -4.73 8.62
C PHE A 58 -11.85 -3.58 9.62
N LEU A 59 -12.53 -3.71 10.77
CA LEU A 59 -12.48 -2.70 11.83
C LEU A 59 -11.06 -2.51 12.36
N LEU A 60 -10.34 -3.60 12.63
CA LEU A 60 -8.98 -3.55 13.14
C LEU A 60 -8.02 -2.92 12.13
N THR A 61 -8.10 -3.30 10.86
CA THR A 61 -7.31 -2.69 9.79
C THR A 61 -7.62 -1.20 9.64
N SER A 62 -8.88 -0.79 9.70
CA SER A 62 -9.25 0.63 9.59
C SER A 62 -8.60 1.48 10.69
N VAL A 63 -8.60 0.98 11.94
CA VAL A 63 -7.98 1.66 13.08
C VAL A 63 -6.47 1.75 12.89
N VAL A 64 -5.82 0.66 12.47
CA VAL A 64 -4.36 0.64 12.24
C VAL A 64 -3.96 1.59 11.11
N VAL A 65 -4.65 1.53 9.96
CA VAL A 65 -4.35 2.39 8.81
C VAL A 65 -4.52 3.86 9.16
N VAL A 66 -5.61 4.23 9.81
CA VAL A 66 -5.86 5.62 10.23
C VAL A 66 -4.83 6.06 11.26
N GLY A 67 -4.49 5.22 12.23
CA GLY A 67 -3.47 5.51 13.23
C GLY A 67 -2.08 5.72 12.61
N LEU A 68 -1.67 4.86 11.69
CA LEU A 68 -0.40 4.97 10.98
C LEU A 68 -0.38 6.20 10.06
N PHE A 69 -1.48 6.51 9.39
CA PHE A 69 -1.60 7.70 8.56
C PHE A 69 -1.44 8.99 9.36
N PHE A 70 -2.09 9.11 10.52
CA PHE A 70 -1.87 10.28 11.38
C PHE A 70 -0.46 10.34 11.97
N TYR A 71 0.12 9.17 12.28
CA TYR A 71 1.49 9.08 12.76
C TYR A 71 2.50 9.58 11.72
N THR A 72 2.34 9.19 10.44
CA THR A 72 3.25 9.62 9.37
C THR A 72 3.15 11.12 9.09
N LEU A 73 1.94 11.68 9.09
CA LEU A 73 1.73 13.13 8.90
C LEU A 73 2.46 13.99 9.94
N GLN A 74 2.61 13.48 11.17
CA GLN A 74 3.30 14.19 12.25
C GLN A 74 4.81 13.92 12.27
N SER A 75 5.26 12.85 11.61
CA SER A 75 6.65 12.43 11.62
C SER A 75 7.49 13.28 10.66
N LYS A 76 8.57 13.89 11.17
CA LYS A 76 9.56 14.63 10.38
C LYS A 76 10.82 13.81 10.06
N ARG A 77 10.73 12.48 10.14
CA ARG A 77 11.88 11.58 9.93
C ARG A 77 12.01 11.22 8.45
N ASP A 78 13.21 11.34 7.91
CA ASP A 78 13.53 10.87 6.56
C ASP A 78 13.61 9.33 6.53
N PHE A 79 12.53 8.67 6.09
CA PHE A 79 12.48 7.20 6.06
C PHE A 79 13.28 6.60 4.88
N GLN A 80 13.60 7.39 3.85
CA GLN A 80 14.28 6.96 2.62
C GLN A 80 15.53 6.10 2.84
N LYS A 81 16.33 6.38 3.89
CA LYS A 81 17.57 5.62 4.19
C LYS A 81 17.33 4.13 4.49
N HIS A 82 16.12 3.77 4.92
CA HIS A 82 15.77 2.41 5.31
C HIS A 82 15.04 1.64 4.21
N TYR A 83 14.78 2.27 3.05
CA TYR A 83 14.04 1.65 1.95
C TYR A 83 14.71 0.36 1.44
N ALA A 84 16.04 0.39 1.27
CA ALA A 84 16.81 -0.78 0.83
C ALA A 84 16.72 -1.98 1.81
N ALA A 85 16.64 -1.71 3.11
CA ALA A 85 16.51 -2.74 4.14
C ALA A 85 15.13 -3.41 4.07
N ILE A 86 14.07 -2.60 3.99
CA ILE A 86 12.68 -3.10 3.91
C ILE A 86 12.44 -3.88 2.62
N PHE A 87 12.97 -3.41 1.49
CA PHE A 87 12.91 -4.14 0.23
C PHE A 87 13.55 -5.54 0.34
N THR A 88 14.71 -5.63 1.01
CA THR A 88 15.40 -6.91 1.24
C THR A 88 14.58 -7.86 2.11
N ILE A 89 14.02 -7.35 3.22
CA ILE A 89 13.15 -8.12 4.12
C ILE A 89 11.94 -8.69 3.37
N SER A 90 11.47 -7.98 2.36
CA SER A 90 10.25 -8.33 1.62
C SER A 90 10.48 -9.42 0.59
N ILE A 91 11.67 -9.45 -0.02
CA ILE A 91 12.09 -10.58 -0.84
C ILE A 91 12.20 -11.85 0.02
N ILE A 92 12.75 -11.72 1.24
CA ILE A 92 12.82 -12.84 2.19
C ILE A 92 11.41 -13.28 2.58
N PHE A 93 10.51 -12.34 2.87
CA PHE A 93 9.12 -12.64 3.19
C PHE A 93 8.41 -13.35 2.03
N LEU A 94 8.59 -12.89 0.80
CA LEU A 94 8.04 -13.53 -0.39
C LEU A 94 8.53 -14.99 -0.51
N ALA A 95 9.84 -15.23 -0.36
CA ALA A 95 10.39 -16.58 -0.37
C ALA A 95 9.81 -17.46 0.76
N ALA A 96 9.64 -16.89 1.96
CA ALA A 96 9.05 -17.59 3.10
C ALA A 96 7.57 -17.94 2.86
N THR A 97 6.80 -17.10 2.16
CA THR A 97 5.41 -17.43 1.80
C THR A 97 5.31 -18.59 0.79
N VAL A 98 6.30 -18.78 -0.08
CA VAL A 98 6.34 -19.96 -0.97
C VAL A 98 6.55 -21.24 -0.17
N ILE A 99 7.44 -21.20 0.83
CA ILE A 99 7.67 -22.33 1.73
C ILE A 99 6.44 -22.61 2.60
N GLN A 100 5.74 -21.55 3.05
CA GLN A 100 4.50 -21.66 3.82
C GLN A 100 3.43 -22.50 3.10
N VAL A 101 3.28 -22.32 1.79
CA VAL A 101 2.32 -23.09 0.96
C VAL A 101 2.66 -24.59 0.95
N ILE A 102 3.94 -24.95 1.07
CA ILE A 102 4.40 -26.35 1.07
C ILE A 102 4.24 -26.99 2.46
N LEU A 103 4.57 -26.28 3.54
CA LEU A 103 4.59 -26.82 4.90
C LEU A 103 3.20 -26.86 5.55
N MET A 104 2.28 -25.97 5.16
CA MET A 104 0.85 -25.95 5.53
C MET A 104 0.53 -26.09 7.04
N SER A 105 1.46 -25.76 7.92
CA SER A 105 1.27 -25.87 9.38
C SER A 105 0.61 -24.62 9.96
N SER A 106 -0.40 -24.82 10.82
CA SER A 106 -1.20 -23.72 11.40
C SER A 106 -0.35 -22.75 12.23
N MET A 107 0.56 -23.25 13.07
CA MET A 107 1.46 -22.39 13.86
C MET A 107 2.37 -21.52 12.98
N PHE A 108 2.86 -22.06 11.86
CA PHE A 108 3.69 -21.31 10.91
C PHE A 108 2.86 -20.27 10.15
N ASN A 109 1.62 -20.61 9.77
CA ASN A 109 0.69 -19.66 9.16
C ASN A 109 0.41 -18.46 10.07
N PHE A 110 0.17 -18.69 11.35
CA PHE A 110 -0.06 -17.63 12.33
C PHE A 110 1.16 -16.70 12.45
N LEU A 111 2.36 -17.27 12.64
CA LEU A 111 3.61 -16.50 12.76
C LEU A 111 3.92 -15.68 11.51
N MET A 112 3.76 -16.29 10.32
CA MET A 112 3.97 -15.61 9.04
C MET A 112 2.97 -14.48 8.83
N SER A 113 1.72 -14.67 9.25
CA SER A 113 0.69 -13.63 9.15
C SER A 113 1.00 -12.46 10.08
N MET A 114 1.47 -12.74 11.30
CA MET A 114 1.89 -11.70 12.24
C MET A 114 3.09 -10.89 11.74
N PHE A 115 4.12 -11.57 11.24
CA PHE A 115 5.27 -10.90 10.64
C PHE A 115 4.87 -10.08 9.41
N GLY A 116 4.00 -10.64 8.55
CA GLY A 116 3.45 -9.94 7.40
C GLY A 116 2.66 -8.68 7.77
N ALA A 117 1.83 -8.73 8.81
CA ALA A 117 1.06 -7.57 9.27
C ALA A 117 1.99 -6.42 9.73
N ILE A 118 3.07 -6.75 10.46
CA ILE A 118 4.08 -5.75 10.86
C ILE A 118 4.78 -5.18 9.62
N LEU A 119 5.17 -6.04 8.68
CA LEU A 119 5.86 -5.63 7.46
C LEU A 119 5.02 -4.67 6.62
N PHE A 120 3.76 -5.01 6.32
CA PHE A 120 2.86 -4.14 5.57
C PHE A 120 2.51 -2.85 6.32
N SER A 121 2.45 -2.87 7.66
CA SER A 121 2.29 -1.65 8.46
C SER A 121 3.48 -0.70 8.31
N VAL A 122 4.70 -1.25 8.26
CA VAL A 122 5.89 -0.45 7.99
C VAL A 122 5.87 0.08 6.56
N TYR A 123 5.55 -0.73 5.56
CA TYR A 123 5.44 -0.26 4.17
C TYR A 123 4.46 0.90 4.01
N LEU A 124 3.27 0.80 4.62
CA LEU A 124 2.27 1.85 4.58
C LEU A 124 2.81 3.19 5.10
N VAL A 125 3.64 3.16 6.16
CA VAL A 125 4.30 4.35 6.69
C VAL A 125 5.30 4.93 5.66
N PHE A 126 6.07 4.09 5.01
CA PHE A 126 7.07 4.49 4.02
C PHE A 126 6.42 5.04 2.75
N ASP A 127 5.37 4.41 2.27
CA ASP A 127 4.65 4.83 1.07
C ASP A 127 3.97 6.18 1.30
N ILE A 128 3.33 6.39 2.45
CA ILE A 128 2.76 7.71 2.80
C ILE A 128 3.86 8.77 2.89
N ASP A 129 4.99 8.49 3.53
CA ASP A 129 6.11 9.44 3.61
C ASP A 129 6.67 9.80 2.23
N MET A 130 6.84 8.81 1.35
CA MET A 130 7.32 9.01 -0.01
C MET A 130 6.38 9.92 -0.80
N ILE A 131 5.08 9.73 -0.65
CA ILE A 131 4.04 10.52 -1.32
C ILE A 131 4.04 11.97 -0.86
N MET A 132 4.23 12.21 0.43
CA MET A 132 4.24 13.58 0.97
C MET A 132 5.48 14.38 0.58
N HIS A 133 6.64 13.73 0.46
CA HIS A 133 7.92 14.43 0.35
C HIS A 133 8.61 14.31 -1.01
N HIS A 134 8.29 13.31 -1.84
CA HIS A 134 9.10 12.94 -3.02
C HIS A 134 8.33 12.74 -4.33
N TYR A 135 7.00 12.64 -4.32
CA TYR A 135 6.23 12.43 -5.56
C TYR A 135 5.94 13.75 -6.29
N SER A 136 6.23 13.78 -7.60
CA SER A 136 5.78 14.82 -8.53
C SER A 136 4.31 14.61 -8.89
N GLU A 137 3.59 15.70 -9.22
CA GLU A 137 2.15 15.69 -9.56
C GLU A 137 1.78 14.73 -10.71
N GLU A 138 2.77 14.34 -11.53
CA GLU A 138 2.59 13.47 -12.70
C GLU A 138 2.42 11.98 -12.36
N ASP A 139 2.84 11.53 -11.16
CA ASP A 139 2.94 10.10 -10.79
C ASP A 139 1.98 9.66 -9.66
N TYR A 140 0.94 10.45 -9.37
CA TYR A 140 0.03 10.17 -8.25
C TYR A 140 -0.69 8.80 -8.35
N ILE A 141 -0.92 8.30 -9.57
CA ILE A 141 -1.61 7.01 -9.80
C ILE A 141 -0.80 5.87 -9.18
N ILE A 142 0.52 5.87 -9.38
CA ILE A 142 1.42 4.81 -8.89
C ILE A 142 1.49 4.86 -7.37
N ALA A 143 1.59 6.06 -6.81
CA ALA A 143 1.52 6.31 -5.38
C ALA A 143 0.24 5.72 -4.74
N CYS A 144 -0.93 6.00 -5.31
CA CYS A 144 -2.19 5.45 -4.82
C CYS A 144 -2.27 3.93 -4.92
N ILE A 145 -1.72 3.34 -5.99
CA ILE A 145 -1.64 1.89 -6.17
C ILE A 145 -0.83 1.25 -5.05
N SER A 146 0.33 1.82 -4.70
CA SER A 146 1.21 1.24 -3.67
C SER A 146 0.55 1.27 -2.29
N ILE A 147 -0.01 2.43 -1.87
CA ILE A 147 -0.80 2.52 -0.62
C ILE A 147 -1.96 1.51 -0.62
N TYR A 148 -2.68 1.38 -1.73
CA TYR A 148 -3.78 0.42 -1.82
C TYR A 148 -3.29 -1.01 -1.60
N MET A 149 -2.18 -1.40 -2.23
CA MET A 149 -1.60 -2.74 -2.09
C MET A 149 -1.16 -3.02 -0.66
N ASP A 150 -0.61 -2.03 0.04
CA ASP A 150 -0.21 -2.17 1.43
C ASP A 150 -1.42 -2.33 2.36
N VAL A 151 -2.46 -1.53 2.17
CA VAL A 151 -3.71 -1.62 2.96
C VAL A 151 -4.38 -2.98 2.75
N MET A 152 -4.48 -3.44 1.51
CA MET A 152 -5.08 -4.74 1.20
C MET A 152 -4.22 -5.90 1.71
N GLY A 153 -2.90 -5.80 1.61
CA GLY A 153 -1.96 -6.76 2.18
C GLY A 153 -2.11 -6.86 3.70
N LEU A 154 -2.16 -5.71 4.39
CA LEU A 154 -2.37 -5.64 5.82
C LEU A 154 -3.72 -6.25 6.24
N PHE A 155 -4.81 -5.94 5.51
CA PHE A 155 -6.12 -6.52 5.74
C PHE A 155 -6.11 -8.05 5.67
N LEU A 156 -5.55 -8.62 4.60
CA LEU A 156 -5.49 -10.07 4.42
C LEU A 156 -4.67 -10.76 5.52
N ARG A 157 -3.59 -10.12 6.00
CA ARG A 157 -2.79 -10.66 7.10
C ARG A 157 -3.55 -10.63 8.42
N ILE A 158 -4.23 -9.53 8.74
CA ILE A 158 -5.09 -9.42 9.93
C ILE A 158 -6.24 -10.44 9.87
N LEU A 159 -6.86 -10.60 8.70
CA LEU A 159 -7.91 -11.60 8.48
C LEU A 159 -7.38 -13.02 8.77
N GLN A 160 -6.20 -13.36 8.25
CA GLN A 160 -5.57 -14.65 8.49
C GLN A 160 -5.24 -14.87 9.99
N ILE A 161 -4.76 -13.84 10.68
CA ILE A 161 -4.48 -13.89 12.13
C ILE A 161 -5.75 -14.20 12.93
N LEU A 162 -6.83 -13.45 12.69
CA LEU A 162 -8.09 -13.65 13.41
C LEU A 162 -8.71 -15.01 13.12
N ASN A 163 -8.58 -15.50 11.88
CA ASN A 163 -9.03 -16.83 11.50
C ASN A 163 -8.27 -17.94 12.26
N GLU A 164 -6.95 -17.86 12.36
CA GLU A 164 -6.16 -18.85 13.11
C GLU A 164 -6.46 -18.78 14.62
N ILE A 165 -6.78 -17.61 15.17
CA ILE A 165 -7.20 -17.46 16.57
C ILE A 165 -8.59 -18.06 16.80
N ASN A 166 -9.55 -17.87 15.89
CA ASN A 166 -10.90 -18.41 16.03
C ASN A 166 -10.93 -19.95 15.91
N ARG A 167 -10.04 -20.52 15.11
CA ARG A 167 -9.94 -21.97 14.88
C ARG A 167 -9.32 -22.77 16.04
N ASN A 168 -8.75 -22.11 17.05
CA ASN A 168 -7.93 -22.72 18.10
C ASN A 168 -8.57 -22.52 19.49
#